data_AF-A0A1H5ST97-F1
#
_entry.id   AF-A0A1H5ST97-F1
#
_cell.length_a   1.000
_cell.length_b   1.000
_cell.length_c   1.000
_cell.angle_alpha   90.00
_cell.angle_beta   90.00
_cell.angle_gamma   90.00
#
_symmetry.space_group_name_H-M   'P 1'
#
loop_
_entity.id
_entity.type
_entity.pdbx_description
1 polymer ?
#
loop_
_entity_poly.entity_id
_entity_poly.type
_entity_poly.pdbx_seq_one_letter_code
_entity_poly.pdbx_strand_id
1 'polypeptide(L)'
;MSIITDERFCERKSGEHGNGMGQFSKRWTNFDYAEEGGESLRSTQERNVNALFDILDKFKGKTVVIGTHGTALSTILNYYDPAFDMDDFLRIIDWMPYIVELSFIGHELIDKRELAHIYKEYQKC
;
A
#
# COMPACT_ATOMS: atom_id res chain seq x y z
N MET A 1 -15.37 -10.22 17.30
CA MET A 1 -14.33 -9.59 16.45
C MET A 1 -14.82 -8.21 16.11
N SER A 2 -14.12 -7.14 16.49
CA SER A 2 -14.49 -5.77 16.15
C SER A 2 -13.66 -5.29 14.96
N ILE A 3 -14.32 -4.70 13.97
CA ILE A 3 -13.65 -4.03 12.84
C ILE A 3 -13.48 -2.57 13.22
N ILE A 4 -12.25 -2.05 13.12
CA ILE A 4 -11.94 -0.63 13.32
C ILE A 4 -11.63 -0.05 11.95
N THR A 5 -12.31 1.04 11.61
CA THR A 5 -12.06 1.78 10.36
C THR A 5 -11.04 2.88 10.60
N ASP A 6 -10.08 3.01 9.68
CA ASP A 6 -9.13 4.12 9.64
C ASP A 6 -8.99 4.59 8.19
N GLU A 7 -9.51 5.78 7.90
CA GLU A 7 -9.53 6.38 6.56
C GLU A 7 -8.12 6.54 5.98
N ARG A 8 -7.09 6.59 6.82
CA ARG A 8 -5.71 6.69 6.36
C ARG A 8 -5.23 5.45 5.63
N PHE A 9 -5.93 4.31 5.68
CA PHE A 9 -5.66 3.11 4.87
C PHE A 9 -6.54 3.00 3.61
N CYS A 10 -7.34 4.02 3.27
CA CYS A 10 -8.06 4.05 2.00
C CYS A 10 -7.11 4.08 0.79
N GLU A 11 -7.60 3.70 -0.39
CA GLU A 11 -6.82 3.76 -1.62
C GLU A 11 -6.32 5.18 -1.91
N ARG A 12 -5.21 5.31 -2.66
CA ARG A 12 -4.77 6.60 -3.20
C ARG A 12 -5.93 7.28 -3.92
N LYS A 13 -6.17 8.55 -3.62
CA LYS A 13 -7.17 9.34 -4.36
C LYS A 13 -6.78 9.45 -5.83
N SER A 14 -7.61 8.92 -6.73
CA SER A 14 -7.38 9.05 -8.17
C SER A 14 -7.64 10.48 -8.62
N GLY A 15 -6.72 11.05 -9.40
CA GLY A 15 -7.01 12.24 -10.20
C GLY A 15 -7.54 11.88 -11.59
N GLU A 16 -7.65 12.89 -12.45
CA GLU A 16 -8.15 12.74 -13.81
C GLU A 16 -7.34 11.72 -14.61
N HIS A 17 -8.03 10.78 -15.27
CA HIS A 17 -7.42 9.70 -16.08
C HIS A 17 -6.33 8.87 -15.34
N GLY A 18 -6.38 8.79 -14.01
CA GLY A 18 -5.31 8.25 -13.17
C GLY A 18 -5.01 6.75 -13.33
N ASN A 19 -5.92 5.96 -13.90
CA ASN A 19 -5.80 4.50 -13.99
C ASN A 19 -5.25 4.05 -15.35
N GLY A 20 -4.01 4.44 -15.67
CA GLY A 20 -3.33 4.03 -16.90
C GLY A 20 -1.83 3.80 -16.68
N MET A 21 -1.22 2.95 -17.52
CA MET A 21 0.21 2.61 -17.43
C MET A 21 1.12 3.84 -17.43
N GLY A 22 0.84 4.83 -18.28
CA GLY A 22 1.61 6.08 -18.30
C GLY A 22 1.52 6.87 -17.00
N GLN A 23 0.39 6.79 -16.30
CA GLN A 23 0.19 7.44 -15.01
C GLN A 23 0.87 6.68 -13.86
N PHE A 24 0.83 5.34 -13.88
CA PHE A 24 1.63 4.52 -12.97
C PHE A 24 3.13 4.84 -13.10
N SER A 25 3.65 4.86 -14.32
CA SER A 25 5.06 5.17 -14.58
C SER A 25 5.49 6.53 -14.05
N LYS A 26 4.70 7.59 -14.29
CA LYS A 26 5.00 8.93 -13.75
C LYS A 26 5.02 8.95 -12.23
N ARG A 27 4.05 8.30 -11.58
CA ARG A 27 3.93 8.24 -10.11
C ARG A 27 5.10 7.50 -9.47
N TRP A 28 5.48 6.35 -10.02
CA TRP A 28 6.59 5.55 -9.49
C TRP A 28 7.97 6.15 -9.80
N THR A 29 8.11 6.94 -10.87
CA THR A 29 9.34 7.69 -11.19
C THR A 29 9.49 8.95 -10.33
N ASN A 30 8.38 9.58 -9.94
CA ASN A 30 8.35 10.77 -9.11
C ASN A 30 7.24 10.68 -8.07
N PHE A 31 7.59 10.34 -6.83
CA PHE A 31 6.62 10.16 -5.74
C PHE A 31 5.85 11.43 -5.37
N ASP A 32 6.34 12.62 -5.74
CA ASP A 32 5.66 13.90 -5.55
C ASP A 32 4.67 14.23 -6.66
N TYR A 33 4.72 13.50 -7.78
CA TYR A 33 3.76 13.68 -8.87
C TYR A 33 2.36 13.20 -8.46
N ALA A 34 1.36 14.03 -8.75
CA ALA A 34 -0.04 13.69 -8.70
C ALA A 34 -0.74 14.19 -9.97
N GLU A 35 -1.75 13.45 -10.41
CA GLU A 35 -2.69 13.98 -11.40
C GLU A 35 -3.51 15.13 -10.80
N GLU A 36 -4.07 15.97 -11.65
CA GLU A 36 -5.02 16.99 -11.19
C GLU A 36 -6.18 16.35 -10.42
N GLY A 37 -6.48 16.91 -9.25
CA GLY A 37 -7.47 16.37 -8.31
C GLY A 37 -7.08 15.10 -7.55
N GLY A 38 -5.92 14.51 -7.85
CA GLY A 38 -5.41 13.26 -7.26
C GLY A 38 -4.48 13.43 -6.06
N GLU A 39 -3.98 12.31 -5.57
CA GLU A 39 -2.99 12.22 -4.49
C GLU A 39 -1.67 11.62 -5.01
N SER A 40 -0.54 12.13 -4.52
CA SER A 40 0.80 11.62 -4.85
C SER A 40 1.15 10.36 -4.04
N LEU A 41 2.10 9.56 -4.53
CA LEU A 41 2.56 8.38 -3.77
C LEU A 41 3.19 8.77 -2.43
N ARG A 42 3.88 9.93 -2.36
CA ARG A 42 4.44 10.46 -1.11
C ARG A 42 3.35 10.71 -0.08
N SER A 43 2.29 11.43 -0.44
CA SER A 43 1.16 11.72 0.47
C SER A 43 0.49 10.43 0.94
N THR A 44 0.24 9.48 0.03
CA THR A 44 -0.34 8.17 0.36
C THR A 44 0.57 7.39 1.32
N GLN A 45 1.87 7.30 1.02
CA GLN A 45 2.86 6.63 1.87
C GLN A 45 2.89 7.24 3.27
N GLU A 46 2.98 8.57 3.38
CA GLU A 46 3.05 9.28 4.66
C GLU A 46 1.82 8.99 5.54
N ARG A 47 0.59 9.11 5.00
CA ARG A 47 -0.61 8.80 5.79
C ARG A 47 -0.70 7.33 6.17
N ASN A 48 -0.29 6.42 5.28
CA ASN A 48 -0.34 4.98 5.55
C ASN A 48 0.68 4.56 6.61
N VAL A 49 1.91 5.07 6.53
CA VAL A 49 2.99 4.75 7.49
C VAL A 49 2.68 5.34 8.86
N ASN A 50 2.17 6.58 8.92
CA ASN A 50 1.75 7.18 10.18
C ASN A 50 0.61 6.35 10.84
N ALA A 51 -0.36 5.89 10.06
CA ALA A 51 -1.42 5.02 10.57
C ALA A 51 -0.88 3.66 11.02
N LEU A 52 0.09 3.09 10.30
CA LEU A 52 0.76 1.85 10.69
C LEU A 52 1.50 2.00 12.02
N PHE A 53 2.24 3.09 12.23
CA PHE A 53 2.93 3.36 13.50
C PHE A 53 1.95 3.43 14.67
N ASP A 54 0.81 4.14 14.52
CA ASP A 54 -0.24 4.16 15.53
C ASP A 54 -0.75 2.76 15.87
N ILE A 55 -0.91 1.88 14.86
CA ILE A 55 -1.34 0.50 15.05
C ILE A 55 -0.26 -0.32 15.78
N LEU A 56 1.00 -0.19 15.39
CA LEU A 56 2.13 -0.90 16.02
C LEU A 56 2.26 -0.52 17.51
N ASP A 57 2.09 0.76 17.83
CA ASP A 57 2.16 1.27 19.20
C ASP A 57 0.94 0.83 20.02
N LYS A 58 -0.26 0.97 19.47
CA LYS A 58 -1.51 0.65 20.16
C LYS A 58 -1.71 -0.84 20.40
N PHE A 59 -1.25 -1.69 19.46
CA PHE A 59 -1.47 -3.14 19.48
C PHE A 59 -0.17 -3.93 19.66
N LYS A 60 0.81 -3.36 20.36
CA LYS A 60 2.10 -3.99 20.63
C LYS A 60 1.95 -5.42 21.17
N GLY A 61 2.68 -6.36 20.56
CA GLY A 61 2.67 -7.78 20.93
C GLY A 61 1.42 -8.55 20.49
N LYS A 62 0.60 -7.98 19.60
CA LYS A 62 -0.55 -8.63 18.98
C LYS A 62 -0.33 -8.82 17.49
N THR A 63 -1.04 -9.79 16.91
CA THR A 63 -1.21 -9.91 15.45
C THR A 63 -2.45 -9.13 15.04
N VAL A 64 -2.31 -8.23 14.07
CA VAL A 64 -3.40 -7.40 13.54
C VAL A 64 -3.52 -7.65 12.04
N VAL A 65 -4.74 -7.77 11.55
CA VAL A 65 -5.03 -7.84 10.11
C VAL A 65 -5.49 -6.45 9.66
N ILE A 66 -4.83 -5.90 8.64
CA ILE A 66 -5.19 -4.62 8.01
C ILE A 66 -5.71 -4.92 6.60
N GLY A 67 -6.97 -4.56 6.34
CA GLY A 67 -7.53 -4.56 4.99
C GLY A 67 -7.27 -3.21 4.30
N THR A 68 -6.69 -3.24 3.11
CA THR A 68 -6.36 -2.02 2.34
C THR A 68 -6.42 -2.30 0.83
N HIS A 69 -5.83 -1.43 0.02
CA HIS A 69 -5.87 -1.44 -1.44
C HIS A 69 -4.46 -1.52 -2.04
N GLY A 70 -4.38 -1.73 -3.36
CA GLY A 70 -3.11 -2.04 -4.03
C GLY A 70 -2.07 -0.94 -3.92
N THR A 71 -2.44 0.34 -4.14
CA THR A 71 -1.45 1.42 -4.06
C THR A 71 -1.06 1.69 -2.61
N ALA A 72 -2.04 1.74 -1.70
CA ALA A 72 -1.79 1.94 -0.27
C ALA A 72 -0.92 0.85 0.37
N LEU A 73 -1.10 -0.43 0.01
CA LEU A 73 -0.21 -1.50 0.46
C LEU A 73 1.20 -1.32 -0.12
N SER A 74 1.29 -1.03 -1.42
CA SER A 74 2.56 -0.91 -2.13
C SER A 74 3.43 0.22 -1.61
N THR A 75 2.83 1.35 -1.23
CA THR A 75 3.56 2.47 -0.62
C THR A 75 4.10 2.11 0.77
N ILE A 76 3.38 1.32 1.57
CA ILE A 76 3.88 0.78 2.85
C ILE A 76 5.08 -0.16 2.60
N LEU A 77 4.96 -1.09 1.64
CA LEU A 77 6.05 -2.01 1.30
C LEU A 77 7.29 -1.24 0.81
N ASN A 78 7.10 -0.25 -0.05
CA ASN A 78 8.16 0.62 -0.54
C ASN A 78 8.84 1.44 0.57
N TYR A 79 8.11 1.84 1.62
CA TYR A 79 8.70 2.59 2.74
C TYR A 79 9.79 1.78 3.46
N TYR A 80 9.54 0.49 3.69
CA TYR A 80 10.51 -0.40 4.36
C TYR A 80 11.51 -1.03 3.40
N ASP A 81 11.14 -1.18 2.14
CA ASP A 81 11.95 -1.79 1.10
C ASP A 81 11.88 -0.92 -0.16
N PRO A 82 12.77 0.08 -0.30
CA PRO A 82 12.78 0.98 -1.45
C PRO A 82 13.03 0.28 -2.80
N ALA A 83 13.42 -1.00 -2.79
CA ALA A 83 13.51 -1.81 -4.01
C ALA A 83 12.13 -2.29 -4.51
N PHE A 84 11.09 -2.27 -3.66
CA PHE A 84 9.71 -2.50 -4.09
C PHE A 84 9.27 -1.33 -4.98
N ASP A 85 9.13 -1.59 -6.28
CA ASP A 85 8.96 -0.55 -7.28
C ASP A 85 7.69 -0.73 -8.12
N MET A 86 7.66 -0.11 -9.30
CA MET A 86 6.54 -0.21 -10.23
C MET A 86 6.30 -1.64 -10.71
N ASP A 87 7.35 -2.43 -10.96
CA ASP A 87 7.20 -3.78 -11.50
C ASP A 87 6.60 -4.70 -10.43
N ASP A 88 6.99 -4.52 -9.17
CA ASP A 88 6.33 -5.19 -8.04
C ASP A 88 4.87 -4.77 -7.86
N PHE A 89 4.57 -3.46 -7.97
CA PHE A 89 3.20 -2.98 -7.95
C PHE A 89 2.37 -3.63 -9.06
N LEU A 90 2.89 -3.65 -10.30
CA LEU A 90 2.22 -4.26 -11.45
C LEU A 90 2.05 -5.76 -11.30
N ARG A 91 3.00 -6.46 -10.66
CA ARG A 91 2.87 -7.89 -10.35
C ARG A 91 1.66 -8.16 -9.44
N ILE A 92 1.39 -7.29 -8.47
CA ILE A 92 0.32 -7.52 -7.50
C ILE A 92 -1.06 -7.01 -7.94
N ILE A 93 -1.19 -6.20 -9.01
CA ILE A 93 -2.51 -5.68 -9.44
C ILE A 93 -3.47 -6.80 -9.83
N ASP A 94 -2.95 -7.91 -10.32
CA ASP A 94 -3.71 -9.12 -10.69
C ASP A 94 -3.88 -10.08 -9.50
N TRP A 95 -3.40 -9.73 -8.30
CA TRP A 95 -3.36 -10.61 -7.14
C TRP A 95 -4.35 -10.10 -6.09
N MET A 96 -5.57 -10.66 -6.09
CA MET A 96 -6.64 -10.20 -5.21
C MET A 96 -7.47 -11.37 -4.63
N PRO A 97 -7.40 -11.62 -3.31
CA PRO A 97 -6.56 -10.92 -2.32
C PRO A 97 -5.07 -11.28 -2.49
N TYR A 98 -4.20 -10.34 -2.13
CA TYR A 98 -2.79 -10.57 -1.88
C TYR A 98 -2.53 -10.38 -0.38
N ILE A 99 -1.94 -11.39 0.27
CA ILE A 99 -1.71 -11.42 1.72
C ILE A 99 -0.20 -11.46 1.96
N VAL A 100 0.30 -10.42 2.61
CA VAL A 100 1.67 -10.31 3.08
C VAL A 100 1.67 -10.13 4.60
N GLU A 101 2.58 -10.82 5.27
CA GLU A 101 2.82 -10.66 6.70
C GLU A 101 4.10 -9.88 6.92
N LEU A 102 4.02 -8.91 7.83
CA LEU A 102 5.12 -8.03 8.23
C LEU A 102 5.31 -8.16 9.74
N SER A 103 6.53 -8.49 10.16
CA SER A 103 6.88 -8.59 11.59
C SER A 103 7.74 -7.41 12.00
N PHE A 104 7.48 -6.84 13.19
CA PHE A 104 8.13 -5.61 13.64
C PHE A 104 8.71 -5.70 15.06
N ILE A 105 9.80 -4.96 15.29
CA ILE A 105 10.27 -4.56 16.62
C ILE A 105 10.13 -3.04 16.73
N GLY A 106 9.16 -2.58 17.52
CA GLY A 106 8.78 -1.16 17.50
C GLY A 106 8.24 -0.81 16.12
N HIS A 107 8.91 0.11 15.42
CA HIS A 107 8.59 0.51 14.05
C HIS A 107 9.56 -0.08 13.01
N GLU A 108 10.54 -0.87 13.43
CA GLU A 108 11.49 -1.51 12.52
C GLU A 108 10.93 -2.83 11.99
N LEU A 109 10.90 -2.98 10.66
CA LEU A 109 10.52 -4.23 9.99
C LEU A 109 11.66 -5.25 10.12
N ILE A 110 11.37 -6.42 10.67
CA ILE A 110 12.35 -7.50 10.88
C ILE A 110 12.12 -8.72 9.99
N ASP A 111 10.91 -8.91 9.47
CA ASP A 111 10.59 -10.00 8.54
C ASP A 111 9.41 -9.63 7.64
N LYS A 112 9.45 -10.11 6.39
CA LYS A 112 8.41 -9.93 5.37
C LYS A 112 8.18 -11.25 4.67
N ARG A 113 6.93 -11.74 4.68
CA ARG A 113 6.56 -13.02 4.05
C ARG A 113 5.30 -12.87 3.22
N GLU A 114 5.37 -13.22 1.94
CA GLU A 114 4.16 -13.42 1.12
C GLU A 114 3.48 -14.71 1.56
N LEU A 115 2.21 -14.64 1.99
CA LEU A 115 1.48 -15.78 2.53
C LEU A 115 0.57 -16.42 1.49
N ALA A 116 -0.14 -15.62 0.70
CA ALA A 116 -1.07 -16.11 -0.31
C ALA A 116 -1.42 -15.03 -1.35
N HIS A 117 -1.77 -15.47 -2.55
CA HIS A 117 -2.48 -14.64 -3.52
C HIS A 117 -3.48 -15.48 -4.31
N ILE A 118 -4.50 -14.82 -4.87
CA ILE A 118 -5.36 -15.40 -5.90
C ILE A 118 -5.17 -14.58 -7.18
N TYR A 119 -4.85 -15.26 -8.28
CA TYR A 119 -4.79 -14.61 -9.59
C TYR A 119 -6.19 -14.25 -10.06
N LYS A 120 -6.39 -12.96 -10.34
CA LYS A 120 -7.60 -12.37 -10.90
C LYS A 120 -7.15 -11.20 -11.78
N GLU A 121 -7.28 -11.36 -13.09
CA GLU A 121 -6.94 -10.32 -14.06
C GLU A 121 -7.57 -8.97 -13.69
N TYR A 122 -6.74 -7.93 -13.62
CA TYR A 122 -7.16 -6.58 -13.36
C TYR A 122 -7.96 -6.05 -14.56
N GLN A 123 -9.28 -6.00 -14.39
CA GLN A 123 -10.17 -5.35 -15.33
C GLN A 123 -10.33 -3.88 -14.92
N LYS A 124 -9.96 -2.95 -15.81
CA LYS A 124 -10.30 -1.53 -15.60
C LYS A 124 -11.82 -1.42 -15.47
N CYS A 125 -12.29 -0.85 -14.35
CA CYS A 125 -13.66 -0.38 -14.21
C CYS A 125 -13.96 0.72 -15.23
#